data_AF-A0A847N931-F1
#
_entry.id   AF-A0A847N931-F1
#
_cell.length_a   1.000
_cell.length_b   1.000
_cell.length_c   1.000
_cell.angle_alpha   90.00
_cell.angle_beta   90.00
_cell.angle_gamma   90.00
#
_symmetry.space_group_name_H-M   'P 1'
#
loop_
_entity.id
_entity.type
_entity.pdbx_description
1 polymer ?
#
loop_
_entity_poly.entity_id
_entity_poly.type
_entity_poly.pdbx_seq_one_letter_code
_entity_poly.pdbx_strand_id
1 'polypeptide(L)'
;MKKRILAIVLALIILSAPVFADTTFTFRVPGAEGEQKSEAAKKIEAIIDIIKREYYKDVKEEDLINGAIKGIFEALDSHSTYFSPEDYKEFMIDLEGEIVGIGVQIERRDGRVTVVAPIEGTPAYKAGIKTGDKIVEVDGTDITEYTTDQAANLIRGKEGTEVEIGIIREGSPEIIYYKLIREVIEIIPVKYEIKEGNIGYIRITEFSGKTYSSMVSIVNEFKEKGIKGVIIDVRGNPGGLLDEVVEVCRLLIPEGPIVKIQVKNEIKETYMSDLDEAPFKLVVLVDKGSASASEILAGAVKDSNTGIIVGEKTYGKGTVQNVMRISGGGGVKITIANYLTPNNFSLDGIGITPDIEVKRTDSVETAEFAPVKGDRSIKNGHIGLDVLGVQQRLKALGYDINKLDGIFGGMTRAAVLNFQKDNNLSQDASIDADDIKILEEKLMQKQTGTDLQLERAMEEIRKMLQ
;
A
#
# COMPACT_ATOMS: atom_id res chain seq x y z
N MET A 1 -50.47 -31.99 -26.58
CA MET A 1 -49.99 -31.60 -25.23
C MET A 1 -48.47 -31.40 -25.13
N LYS A 2 -47.61 -32.11 -25.90
CA LYS A 2 -46.14 -31.98 -25.76
C LYS A 2 -45.50 -30.69 -26.33
N LYS A 3 -46.17 -29.93 -27.21
CA LYS A 3 -45.65 -28.65 -27.76
C LYS A 3 -45.98 -27.41 -26.93
N ARG A 4 -46.94 -27.48 -25.99
CA ARG A 4 -47.27 -26.37 -25.09
C ARG A 4 -46.46 -26.37 -23.79
N ILE A 5 -45.90 -27.52 -23.40
CA ILE A 5 -45.04 -27.65 -22.22
C ILE A 5 -43.62 -27.12 -22.51
N LEU A 6 -43.12 -27.27 -23.74
CA LEU A 6 -41.79 -26.79 -24.13
C LEU A 6 -41.71 -25.24 -24.18
N ALA A 7 -42.81 -24.56 -24.52
CA ALA A 7 -42.88 -23.10 -24.52
C ALA A 7 -42.93 -22.49 -23.11
N ILE A 8 -43.45 -23.24 -22.12
CA ILE A 8 -43.50 -22.79 -20.72
C ILE A 8 -42.15 -23.04 -20.03
N VAL A 9 -41.40 -24.08 -20.42
CA VAL A 9 -40.05 -24.33 -19.90
C VAL A 9 -39.01 -23.35 -20.50
N LEU A 10 -39.15 -22.91 -21.76
CA LEU A 10 -38.27 -21.87 -22.31
C LEU A 10 -38.58 -20.45 -21.77
N ALA A 11 -39.81 -20.17 -21.38
CA ALA A 11 -40.18 -18.87 -20.78
C ALA A 11 -39.73 -18.75 -19.31
N LEU A 12 -39.47 -19.87 -18.63
CA LEU A 12 -38.99 -19.88 -17.23
C LEU A 12 -37.45 -19.85 -17.11
N ILE A 13 -36.70 -20.10 -18.19
CA ILE A 13 -35.22 -20.02 -18.19
C ILE A 13 -34.71 -18.59 -18.50
N ILE A 14 -35.58 -17.68 -18.96
CA ILE A 14 -35.23 -16.26 -19.19
C ILE A 14 -35.43 -15.39 -17.92
N LEU A 15 -35.93 -15.97 -16.81
CA LEU A 15 -36.21 -15.25 -15.55
C LEU A 15 -35.21 -15.52 -14.42
N SER A 16 -34.09 -16.20 -14.69
CA SER A 16 -33.00 -16.37 -13.75
C SER A 16 -31.69 -15.81 -14.30
N ALA A 17 -31.71 -14.55 -14.74
CA ALA A 17 -30.50 -13.75 -14.61
C ALA A 17 -30.41 -13.37 -13.13
N PRO A 18 -29.29 -13.64 -12.42
CA PRO A 18 -29.10 -13.01 -11.12
C PRO A 18 -29.20 -11.50 -11.37
N VAL A 19 -30.26 -10.90 -10.85
CA VAL A 19 -30.28 -9.48 -10.57
C VAL A 19 -29.24 -9.32 -9.48
N PHE A 20 -27.97 -9.18 -9.89
CA PHE A 20 -27.04 -8.42 -9.09
C PHE A 20 -27.71 -7.07 -8.97
N ALA A 21 -28.32 -6.83 -7.80
CA ALA A 21 -28.66 -5.50 -7.39
C ALA A 21 -27.32 -4.78 -7.33
N ASP A 22 -26.97 -4.16 -8.45
CA ASP A 22 -25.88 -3.22 -8.60
C ASP A 22 -26.23 -2.08 -7.63
N THR A 23 -25.79 -2.26 -6.39
CA THR A 23 -25.92 -1.31 -5.28
C THR A 23 -24.82 -0.26 -5.38
N THR A 24 -24.25 -0.10 -6.58
CA THR A 24 -23.58 1.15 -6.93
C THR A 24 -24.57 2.28 -6.76
N PHE A 25 -24.20 3.24 -5.92
CA PHE A 25 -24.83 4.55 -5.79
C PHE A 25 -24.81 5.22 -7.17
N THR A 26 -25.75 4.88 -8.04
CA THR A 26 -25.88 5.48 -9.38
C THR A 26 -26.51 6.85 -9.21
N PHE A 27 -25.69 7.85 -8.89
CA PHE A 27 -26.04 9.24 -9.18
C PHE A 27 -26.15 9.37 -10.70
N ARG A 28 -27.34 9.11 -11.22
CA ARG A 28 -27.69 9.42 -12.61
C ARG A 28 -27.68 10.94 -12.72
N VAL A 29 -26.60 11.49 -13.27
CA VAL A 29 -26.57 12.90 -13.68
C VAL A 29 -27.75 13.09 -14.63
N PRO A 30 -28.76 13.91 -14.29
CA PRO A 30 -29.84 14.18 -15.21
C PRO A 30 -29.22 14.75 -16.49
N GLY A 31 -29.44 14.10 -17.62
CA GLY A 31 -29.12 14.67 -18.92
C GLY A 31 -29.92 15.95 -19.07
N ALA A 32 -29.24 17.09 -18.99
CA ALA A 32 -29.85 18.40 -19.18
C ALA A 32 -30.15 18.60 -20.67
N GLU A 33 -31.29 18.08 -21.15
CA GLU A 33 -31.90 18.59 -22.38
C GLU A 33 -32.47 19.99 -22.09
N GLY A 34 -31.73 21.03 -22.49
CA GLY A 34 -32.26 22.39 -22.61
C GLY A 34 -31.71 23.47 -21.67
N GLU A 35 -30.66 23.23 -20.88
CA GLU A 35 -30.09 24.28 -20.02
C GLU A 35 -29.04 25.13 -20.74
N GLN A 36 -29.21 26.45 -20.63
CA GLN A 36 -28.27 27.46 -21.09
C GLN A 36 -26.90 27.22 -20.44
N LYS A 37 -25.82 27.06 -21.23
CA LYS A 37 -24.44 26.86 -20.72
C LYS A 37 -24.18 27.77 -19.51
N SER A 38 -23.77 27.20 -18.38
CA SER A 38 -23.50 27.96 -17.16
C SER A 38 -22.49 29.08 -17.42
N GLU A 39 -22.58 30.17 -16.66
CA GLU A 39 -21.62 31.29 -16.78
C GLU A 39 -20.16 30.81 -16.61
N ALA A 40 -19.94 29.81 -15.75
CA ALA A 40 -18.63 29.19 -15.56
C ALA A 40 -18.13 28.49 -16.84
N ALA A 41 -18.99 27.71 -17.50
CA ALA A 41 -18.62 27.04 -18.75
C ALA A 41 -18.24 28.05 -19.84
N LYS A 42 -18.99 29.15 -19.96
CA LYS A 42 -18.69 30.23 -20.92
C LYS A 42 -17.36 30.92 -20.63
N LYS A 43 -17.02 31.14 -19.35
CA LYS A 43 -15.73 31.73 -18.96
C LYS A 43 -14.55 30.82 -19.30
N ILE A 44 -14.68 29.52 -19.01
CA ILE A 44 -13.65 28.53 -19.34
C ILE A 44 -13.42 28.46 -20.86
N GLU A 45 -14.51 28.37 -21.64
CA GLU A 45 -14.47 28.37 -23.11
C GLU A 45 -13.77 29.63 -23.66
N ALA A 46 -14.13 30.81 -23.18
CA ALA A 46 -13.51 32.06 -23.59
C ALA A 46 -12.00 32.13 -23.28
N ILE A 47 -11.58 31.59 -22.12
CA ILE A 47 -10.15 31.54 -21.76
C ILE A 47 -9.38 30.59 -22.67
N ILE A 48 -9.94 29.40 -22.96
CA ILE A 48 -9.34 28.43 -23.88
C ILE A 48 -9.17 29.06 -25.27
N ASP A 49 -10.19 29.77 -25.77
CA ASP A 49 -10.13 30.47 -27.07
C ASP A 49 -9.07 31.56 -27.10
N ILE A 50 -8.94 32.35 -26.03
CA ILE A 50 -7.88 33.36 -25.89
C ILE A 50 -6.51 32.68 -25.93
N ILE A 51 -6.30 31.59 -25.20
CA ILE A 51 -5.01 30.88 -25.19
C ILE A 51 -4.69 30.34 -26.58
N LYS A 52 -5.64 29.68 -27.26
CA LYS A 52 -5.43 29.14 -28.61
C LYS A 52 -5.10 30.22 -29.64
N ARG A 53 -5.59 31.45 -29.47
CA ARG A 53 -5.36 32.57 -30.40
C ARG A 53 -4.09 33.37 -30.10
N GLU A 54 -3.81 33.62 -28.82
CA GLU A 54 -2.78 34.58 -28.39
C GLU A 54 -1.49 33.91 -27.89
N TYR A 55 -1.53 32.63 -27.51
CA TYR A 55 -0.34 31.94 -27.03
C TYR A 55 0.63 31.68 -28.18
N TYR A 56 1.90 32.03 -27.97
CA TYR A 56 2.93 32.03 -29.02
C TYR A 56 3.35 30.64 -29.54
N LYS A 57 2.79 29.56 -28.98
CA LYS A 57 3.06 28.16 -29.34
C LYS A 57 1.76 27.41 -29.58
N ASP A 58 1.85 26.33 -30.35
CA ASP A 58 0.75 25.38 -30.49
C ASP A 58 0.41 24.73 -29.14
N VAL A 59 -0.89 24.61 -28.87
CA VAL A 59 -1.44 23.97 -27.68
C VAL A 59 -2.47 22.93 -28.09
N LYS A 60 -2.45 21.78 -27.41
CA LYS A 60 -3.52 20.79 -27.57
C LYS A 60 -4.67 21.18 -26.67
N GLU A 61 -5.87 21.19 -27.23
CA GLU A 61 -7.09 21.53 -26.47
C GLU A 61 -7.34 20.55 -25.31
N GLU A 62 -7.00 19.27 -25.50
CA GLU A 62 -7.06 18.24 -24.47
C GLU A 62 -6.21 18.58 -23.23
N ASP A 63 -4.98 19.08 -23.43
CA ASP A 63 -4.10 19.47 -22.32
C ASP A 63 -4.69 20.65 -21.53
N LEU A 64 -5.34 21.60 -22.22
CA LEU A 64 -6.01 22.74 -21.58
C LEU A 64 -7.24 22.31 -20.79
N ILE A 65 -8.04 21.39 -21.34
CA ILE A 65 -9.23 20.84 -20.67
C ILE A 65 -8.81 20.05 -19.43
N ASN A 66 -7.83 19.15 -19.56
CA ASN A 66 -7.32 18.35 -18.45
C ASN A 66 -6.75 19.24 -17.33
N GLY A 67 -6.00 20.28 -17.69
CA GLY A 67 -5.49 21.27 -16.74
C GLY A 67 -6.61 22.04 -16.03
N ALA A 68 -7.64 22.48 -16.76
CA ALA A 68 -8.79 23.17 -16.18
C ALA A 68 -9.58 22.27 -15.21
N ILE A 69 -9.84 21.02 -15.59
CA ILE A 69 -10.53 20.05 -14.74
C ILE A 69 -9.71 19.78 -13.48
N LYS A 70 -8.40 19.53 -13.61
CA LYS A 70 -7.51 19.31 -12.47
C LYS A 70 -7.57 20.49 -11.48
N GLY A 71 -7.53 21.73 -11.97
CA GLY A 71 -7.65 22.92 -11.14
C GLY A 71 -8.99 23.06 -10.41
N ILE A 72 -10.09 22.51 -10.94
CA ILE A 72 -11.39 22.47 -10.24
C ILE A 72 -11.29 21.55 -9.01
N PHE A 73 -10.64 20.40 -9.13
CA PHE A 73 -10.50 19.44 -8.03
C PHE A 73 -9.54 19.92 -6.94
N GLU A 74 -8.51 20.68 -7.29
CA GLU A 74 -7.59 21.31 -6.32
C GLU A 74 -8.33 22.26 -5.34
N ALA A 75 -9.52 22.75 -5.69
CA ALA A 75 -10.34 23.60 -4.82
C ALA A 75 -11.21 22.83 -3.80
N LEU A 76 -11.25 21.49 -3.86
CA LEU A 76 -12.09 20.66 -2.99
C LEU A 76 -11.31 20.13 -1.79
N ASP A 77 -10.49 19.11 -2.02
CA ASP A 77 -9.68 18.42 -1.01
C ASP A 77 -8.55 17.62 -1.69
N SER A 78 -7.62 17.07 -0.91
CA SER A 78 -6.47 16.30 -1.41
C SER A 78 -6.80 14.88 -1.87
N HIS A 79 -8.04 14.43 -1.74
CA HIS A 79 -8.49 13.07 -2.05
C HIS A 79 -9.42 13.00 -3.26
N SER A 80 -9.93 14.14 -3.71
CA SER A 80 -10.77 14.30 -4.88
C SER A 80 -9.91 14.62 -6.11
N THR A 81 -10.09 13.87 -7.19
CA THR A 81 -9.32 14.07 -8.43
C THR A 81 -10.12 13.65 -9.66
N TYR A 82 -9.72 14.20 -10.79
CA TYR A 82 -10.06 13.69 -12.11
C TYR A 82 -9.01 12.71 -12.60
N PHE A 83 -9.45 11.72 -13.37
CA PHE A 83 -8.63 10.80 -14.12
C PHE A 83 -8.94 10.95 -15.61
N SER A 84 -7.90 11.09 -16.43
CA SER A 84 -8.03 10.93 -17.88
C SER A 84 -8.56 9.52 -18.22
N PRO A 85 -9.06 9.25 -19.45
CA PRO A 85 -9.49 7.91 -19.85
C PRO A 85 -8.44 6.82 -19.58
N GLU A 86 -7.18 7.12 -19.86
CA GLU A 86 -6.05 6.23 -19.62
C GLU A 86 -5.78 6.04 -18.11
N ASP A 87 -5.66 7.13 -17.35
CA ASP A 87 -5.40 7.06 -15.91
C ASP A 87 -6.55 6.37 -15.18
N TYR A 88 -7.79 6.55 -15.65
CA TYR A 88 -8.96 5.89 -15.08
C TYR A 88 -8.90 4.39 -15.31
N LYS A 89 -8.54 3.96 -16.54
CA LYS A 89 -8.37 2.54 -16.83
C LYS A 89 -7.31 1.92 -15.93
N GLU A 90 -6.14 2.55 -15.80
CA GLU A 90 -5.05 2.07 -14.94
C GLU A 90 -5.46 2.05 -13.46
N PHE A 91 -6.12 3.11 -12.98
CA PHE A 91 -6.62 3.17 -11.60
C PHE A 91 -7.62 2.05 -11.29
N MET A 92 -8.50 1.71 -12.22
CA MET A 92 -9.46 0.61 -12.03
C MET A 92 -8.78 -0.76 -12.00
N ILE A 93 -7.75 -0.99 -12.83
CA ILE A 93 -6.94 -2.23 -12.80
C ILE A 93 -6.25 -2.38 -11.44
N ASP A 94 -5.59 -1.32 -10.96
CA ASP A 94 -4.95 -1.29 -9.63
C ASP A 94 -5.96 -1.60 -8.51
N LEU A 95 -7.16 -1.02 -8.59
CA LEU A 95 -8.23 -1.20 -7.60
C LEU A 95 -8.77 -2.64 -7.56
N GLU A 96 -8.77 -3.35 -8.69
CA GLU A 96 -9.12 -4.77 -8.79
C GLU A 96 -8.02 -5.69 -8.22
N GLY A 97 -6.90 -5.13 -7.77
CA GLY A 97 -5.75 -5.88 -7.25
C GLY A 97 -4.85 -6.38 -8.36
N GLU A 98 -4.86 -5.72 -9.50
CA GLU A 98 -4.10 -6.09 -10.68
C GLU A 98 -3.11 -4.97 -11.00
N ILE A 99 -1.96 -5.27 -11.58
CA ILE A 99 -1.02 -4.25 -12.05
C ILE A 99 -0.63 -4.52 -13.49
N VAL A 100 -0.27 -3.49 -14.23
CA VAL A 100 0.26 -3.66 -15.58
C VAL A 100 1.79 -3.66 -15.56
N GLY A 101 2.40 -4.77 -15.98
CA GLY A 101 3.85 -4.89 -16.01
C GLY A 101 4.32 -6.23 -16.58
N ILE A 102 5.50 -6.68 -16.16
CA ILE A 102 6.11 -7.91 -16.68
C ILE A 102 6.01 -9.10 -15.72
N GLY A 103 5.47 -8.89 -14.51
CA GLY A 103 5.28 -9.95 -13.51
C GLY A 103 6.58 -10.40 -12.83
N VAL A 104 7.33 -9.48 -12.24
CA VAL A 104 8.57 -9.78 -11.52
C VAL A 104 8.59 -9.13 -10.14
N GLN A 105 9.01 -9.89 -9.13
CA GLN A 105 9.30 -9.38 -7.79
C GLN A 105 10.75 -8.94 -7.74
N ILE A 106 10.98 -7.71 -7.30
CA ILE A 106 12.31 -7.10 -7.20
C ILE A 106 12.60 -6.65 -5.78
N GLU A 107 13.87 -6.65 -5.43
CA GLU A 107 14.39 -6.07 -4.20
C GLU A 107 15.67 -5.29 -4.50
N ARG A 108 16.13 -4.51 -3.51
CA ARG A 108 17.45 -3.90 -3.58
C ARG A 108 18.44 -4.79 -2.83
N ARG A 109 19.32 -5.46 -3.56
CA ARG A 109 20.37 -6.33 -3.01
C ARG A 109 21.73 -5.86 -3.55
N ASP A 110 22.71 -5.69 -2.66
CA ASP A 110 24.05 -5.20 -2.99
C ASP A 110 24.05 -3.89 -3.80
N GLY A 111 23.15 -2.97 -3.45
CA GLY A 111 23.00 -1.68 -4.13
C GLY A 111 22.39 -1.74 -5.53
N ARG A 112 21.85 -2.89 -5.95
CA ARG A 112 21.24 -3.06 -7.28
C ARG A 112 19.82 -3.62 -7.18
N VAL A 113 19.00 -3.26 -8.17
CA VAL A 113 17.69 -3.87 -8.37
C VAL A 113 17.90 -5.31 -8.81
N THR A 114 17.46 -6.25 -7.98
CA THR A 114 17.66 -7.69 -8.17
C THR A 114 16.33 -8.40 -8.18
N VAL A 115 16.17 -9.35 -9.11
CA VAL A 115 15.00 -10.20 -9.19
C VAL A 115 14.98 -11.16 -8.01
N VAL A 116 13.95 -11.05 -7.19
CA VAL A 116 13.63 -12.05 -6.15
C VAL A 116 13.06 -13.29 -6.83
N ALA A 117 12.00 -13.11 -7.61
CA ALA A 117 11.38 -14.18 -8.37
C ALA A 117 10.54 -13.63 -9.53
N PRO A 118 10.58 -14.25 -10.72
CA PRO A 118 9.52 -14.06 -11.70
C PRO A 118 8.23 -14.72 -11.20
N ILE A 119 7.08 -14.12 -11.50
CA ILE A 119 5.77 -14.70 -11.18
C ILE A 119 5.43 -15.72 -12.26
N GLU A 120 5.10 -16.95 -11.88
CA GLU A 120 4.82 -18.04 -12.83
C GLU A 120 3.74 -17.65 -13.85
N GLY A 121 3.94 -18.01 -15.12
CA GLY A 121 3.01 -17.71 -16.21
C GLY A 121 3.04 -16.28 -16.77
N THR A 122 3.76 -15.36 -16.13
CA THR A 122 3.87 -13.96 -16.58
C THR A 122 4.94 -13.76 -17.68
N PRO A 123 4.99 -12.59 -18.35
CA PRO A 123 5.99 -12.30 -19.39
C PRO A 123 7.44 -12.56 -18.94
N ALA A 124 7.82 -12.09 -17.75
CA ALA A 124 9.17 -12.29 -17.20
C ALA A 124 9.50 -13.77 -17.01
N TYR A 125 8.54 -14.56 -16.51
CA TYR A 125 8.71 -16.00 -16.34
C TYR A 125 8.87 -16.74 -17.67
N LYS A 126 7.98 -16.45 -18.63
CA LYS A 126 8.02 -17.04 -19.98
C LYS A 126 9.32 -16.71 -20.72
N ALA A 127 9.86 -15.51 -20.50
CA ALA A 127 11.13 -15.07 -21.07
C ALA A 127 12.37 -15.72 -20.42
N GLY A 128 12.21 -16.38 -19.27
CA GLY A 128 13.31 -17.05 -18.58
C GLY A 128 14.19 -16.11 -17.75
N ILE A 129 13.62 -15.00 -17.27
CA ILE A 129 14.20 -14.22 -16.16
C ILE A 129 14.22 -15.11 -14.91
N LYS A 130 15.27 -14.99 -14.10
CA LYS A 130 15.54 -15.88 -12.95
C LYS A 130 15.78 -15.08 -11.68
N THR A 131 15.55 -15.73 -10.55
CA THR A 131 16.02 -15.25 -9.24
C THR A 131 17.51 -14.93 -9.28
N GLY A 132 17.88 -13.78 -8.74
CA GLY A 132 19.26 -13.28 -8.70
C GLY A 132 19.69 -12.46 -9.91
N ASP A 133 18.90 -12.41 -10.99
CA ASP A 133 19.17 -11.52 -12.12
C ASP A 133 19.17 -10.06 -11.65
N LYS A 134 20.18 -9.29 -12.04
CA LYS A 134 20.32 -7.87 -11.67
C LYS A 134 19.81 -7.03 -12.82
N ILE A 135 18.76 -6.25 -12.62
CA ILE A 135 18.22 -5.35 -13.63
C ILE A 135 19.10 -4.10 -13.67
N VAL A 136 19.74 -3.86 -14.81
CA VAL A 136 20.67 -2.74 -15.00
C VAL A 136 20.16 -1.72 -15.99
N GLU A 137 19.24 -2.09 -16.88
CA GLU A 137 18.73 -1.21 -17.91
C GLU A 137 17.23 -1.42 -18.15
N VAL A 138 16.48 -0.35 -18.40
CA VAL A 138 15.08 -0.37 -18.84
C VAL A 138 14.90 0.64 -19.98
N ASP A 139 14.49 0.17 -21.16
CA ASP A 139 14.31 0.98 -22.38
C ASP A 139 15.51 1.92 -22.67
N GLY A 140 16.74 1.39 -22.59
CA GLY A 140 17.95 2.18 -22.81
C GLY A 140 18.42 3.02 -21.61
N THR A 141 17.64 3.07 -20.52
CA THR A 141 17.96 3.84 -19.31
C THR A 141 18.71 2.97 -18.32
N ASP A 142 19.94 3.36 -17.95
CA ASP A 142 20.69 2.73 -16.85
C ASP A 142 19.98 2.97 -15.51
N ILE A 143 19.61 1.89 -14.84
CA ILE A 143 18.89 1.90 -13.56
C ILE A 143 19.72 1.36 -12.39
N THR A 144 21.04 1.23 -12.54
CA THR A 144 21.93 0.63 -11.53
C THR A 144 21.78 1.33 -10.16
N GLU A 145 21.66 2.66 -10.17
CA GLU A 145 21.52 3.48 -8.97
C GLU A 145 20.06 3.69 -8.53
N TYR A 146 19.08 3.13 -9.25
CA TYR A 146 17.66 3.39 -9.00
C TYR A 146 17.15 2.57 -7.82
N THR A 147 16.26 3.17 -7.04
CA THR A 147 15.44 2.43 -6.06
C THR A 147 14.51 1.43 -6.77
N THR A 148 13.98 0.46 -6.03
CA THR A 148 12.99 -0.49 -6.55
C THR A 148 11.77 0.22 -7.12
N ASP A 149 11.33 1.32 -6.51
CA ASP A 149 10.14 2.06 -6.94
C ASP A 149 10.39 2.80 -8.25
N GLN A 150 11.56 3.43 -8.39
CA GLN A 150 11.96 4.08 -9.64
C GLN A 150 12.08 3.06 -10.79
N ALA A 151 12.67 1.90 -10.52
CA ALA A 151 12.75 0.83 -11.50
C ALA A 151 11.36 0.28 -11.87
N ALA A 152 10.51 0.03 -10.87
CA ALA A 152 9.14 -0.43 -11.09
C ALA A 152 8.35 0.54 -11.97
N ASN A 153 8.48 1.85 -11.76
CA ASN A 153 7.81 2.87 -12.58
C ASN A 153 8.23 2.86 -14.05
N LEU A 154 9.48 2.50 -14.36
CA LEU A 154 9.94 2.34 -15.75
C LEU A 154 9.48 1.01 -16.36
N ILE A 155 9.45 -0.06 -15.56
CA ILE A 155 9.04 -1.39 -15.99
C ILE A 155 7.53 -1.44 -16.25
N ARG A 156 6.74 -0.73 -15.44
CA ARG A 156 5.30 -0.54 -15.63
C ARG A 156 5.02 0.35 -16.84
N GLY A 157 3.78 0.36 -17.27
CA GLY A 157 3.32 1.13 -18.42
C GLY A 157 2.04 0.56 -18.97
N LYS A 158 1.62 1.05 -20.14
CA LYS A 158 0.34 0.67 -20.75
C LYS A 158 0.32 -0.81 -21.14
N GLU A 159 -0.83 -1.43 -20.94
CA GLU A 159 -1.08 -2.83 -21.30
C GLU A 159 -0.82 -3.04 -22.80
N GLY A 160 -0.13 -4.14 -23.14
CA GLY A 160 0.19 -4.49 -24.52
C GLY A 160 1.36 -3.72 -25.13
N THR A 161 1.98 -2.78 -24.39
CA THR A 161 3.21 -2.11 -24.85
C THR A 161 4.45 -2.94 -24.55
N GLU A 162 5.49 -2.76 -25.37
CA GLU A 162 6.80 -3.40 -25.17
C GLU A 162 7.64 -2.62 -24.14
N VAL A 163 8.42 -3.37 -23.35
CA VAL A 163 9.53 -2.86 -22.54
C VAL A 163 10.75 -3.73 -22.79
N GLU A 164 11.90 -3.10 -22.97
CA GLU A 164 13.18 -3.78 -23.06
C GLU A 164 13.90 -3.72 -21.71
N ILE A 165 14.25 -4.88 -21.15
CA ILE A 165 14.93 -5.02 -19.87
C ILE A 165 16.32 -5.60 -20.11
N GLY A 166 17.35 -4.88 -19.67
CA GLY A 166 18.73 -5.36 -19.63
C GLY A 166 19.05 -5.93 -18.24
N ILE A 167 19.49 -7.19 -18.19
CA ILE A 167 19.87 -7.87 -16.95
C ILE A 167 21.29 -8.42 -16.98
N ILE A 168 21.94 -8.45 -15.83
CA ILE A 168 23.20 -9.16 -15.59
C ILE A 168 22.89 -10.40 -14.76
N ARG A 169 23.27 -11.57 -15.27
CA ARG A 169 23.11 -12.86 -14.60
C ARG A 169 24.42 -13.28 -13.94
N GLU A 170 24.33 -13.84 -12.74
CA GLU A 170 25.50 -14.36 -12.03
C GLU A 170 26.29 -15.35 -12.91
N GLY A 171 27.62 -15.16 -12.96
CA GLY A 171 28.53 -15.94 -13.80
C GLY A 171 28.67 -15.45 -15.25
N SER A 172 27.92 -14.42 -15.68
CA SER A 172 28.08 -13.78 -17.00
C SER A 172 28.30 -12.27 -16.85
N PRO A 173 29.37 -11.70 -17.42
CA PRO A 173 29.57 -10.25 -17.44
C PRO A 173 28.75 -9.54 -18.53
N GLU A 174 28.13 -10.28 -19.45
CA GLU A 174 27.33 -9.71 -20.54
C GLU A 174 25.92 -9.34 -20.08
N ILE A 175 25.42 -8.20 -20.56
CA ILE A 175 24.03 -7.79 -20.37
C ILE A 175 23.16 -8.59 -21.34
N ILE A 176 22.14 -9.24 -20.81
CA ILE A 176 21.13 -9.99 -21.57
C ILE A 176 19.90 -9.10 -21.69
N TYR A 177 19.46 -8.84 -22.92
CA TYR A 177 18.29 -8.01 -23.20
C TYR A 177 17.04 -8.87 -23.44
N TYR A 178 15.95 -8.48 -22.80
CA TYR A 178 14.64 -9.11 -22.92
C TYR A 178 13.61 -8.08 -23.37
N LYS A 179 12.99 -8.31 -24.52
CA LYS A 179 11.80 -7.58 -24.97
C LYS A 179 10.56 -8.27 -24.46
N LEU A 180 9.81 -7.58 -23.62
CA LEU A 180 8.65 -8.12 -22.91
C LEU A 180 7.43 -7.27 -23.24
N ILE A 181 6.29 -7.93 -23.43
CA ILE A 181 5.00 -7.24 -23.54
C ILE A 181 4.43 -7.09 -22.15
N ARG A 182 4.03 -5.87 -21.77
CA ARG A 182 3.37 -5.62 -20.50
C ARG A 182 1.98 -6.25 -20.50
N GLU A 183 1.71 -7.08 -19.50
CA GLU A 183 0.44 -7.77 -19.27
C GLU A 183 -0.15 -7.33 -17.93
N VAL A 184 -1.46 -7.54 -17.77
CA VAL A 184 -2.13 -7.41 -16.47
C VAL A 184 -1.71 -8.59 -15.58
N ILE A 185 -1.24 -8.29 -14.37
CA ILE A 185 -0.71 -9.25 -13.39
C ILE A 185 -1.55 -9.17 -12.13
N GLU A 186 -2.13 -10.28 -11.71
CA GLU A 186 -2.88 -10.36 -10.45
C GLU A 186 -1.94 -10.31 -9.24
N ILE A 187 -2.24 -9.45 -8.27
CA ILE A 187 -1.59 -9.39 -6.97
C ILE A 187 -2.55 -9.92 -5.91
N ILE A 188 -2.11 -10.91 -5.15
CA ILE A 188 -2.85 -11.41 -4.00
C ILE A 188 -2.49 -10.53 -2.79
N PRO A 189 -3.42 -9.70 -2.27
CA PRO A 189 -3.11 -8.74 -1.20
C PRO A 189 -3.13 -9.38 0.20
N VAL A 190 -3.46 -10.67 0.29
CA VAL A 190 -3.58 -11.42 1.55
C VAL A 190 -2.52 -12.50 1.61
N LYS A 191 -1.71 -12.47 2.66
CA LYS A 191 -0.76 -13.54 3.01
C LYS A 191 -1.18 -14.14 4.34
N TYR A 192 -1.01 -15.44 4.52
CA TYR A 192 -1.35 -16.08 5.78
C TYR A 192 -0.37 -17.19 6.15
N GLU A 193 -0.32 -17.50 7.43
CA GLU A 193 0.43 -18.60 8.00
C GLU A 193 -0.23 -19.09 9.29
N ILE A 194 0.10 -20.31 9.72
CA ILE A 194 -0.32 -20.83 11.03
C ILE A 194 0.91 -20.76 11.95
N LYS A 195 0.82 -19.91 12.95
CA LYS A 195 1.88 -19.69 13.95
C LYS A 195 1.85 -20.75 15.05
N GLU A 196 2.92 -20.80 15.83
CA GLU A 196 3.04 -21.64 17.01
C GLU A 196 1.84 -21.47 17.96
N GLY A 197 1.27 -22.61 18.42
CA GLY A 197 0.07 -22.62 19.26
C GLY A 197 -1.24 -22.71 18.49
N ASN A 198 -1.20 -23.08 17.20
CA ASN A 198 -2.38 -23.18 16.32
C ASN A 198 -3.15 -21.85 16.18
N ILE A 199 -2.39 -20.76 16.07
CA ILE A 199 -2.91 -19.40 15.90
C ILE A 199 -2.79 -19.03 14.43
N GLY A 200 -3.90 -18.61 13.83
CA GLY A 200 -3.89 -18.09 12.47
C GLY A 200 -3.26 -16.69 12.44
N TYR A 201 -2.41 -16.42 11.47
CA TYR A 201 -1.91 -15.08 11.19
C TYR A 201 -2.25 -14.73 9.74
N ILE A 202 -2.87 -13.57 9.54
CA ILE A 202 -3.28 -13.06 8.24
C ILE A 202 -2.73 -11.65 8.11
N ARG A 203 -1.97 -11.38 7.05
CA ARG A 203 -1.52 -10.03 6.68
C ARG A 203 -2.27 -9.56 5.44
N ILE A 204 -2.97 -8.44 5.57
CA ILE A 204 -3.68 -7.79 4.47
C ILE A 204 -2.91 -6.52 4.13
N THR A 205 -2.30 -6.46 2.95
CA THR A 205 -1.51 -5.28 2.52
C THR A 205 -2.38 -4.20 1.91
N GLU A 206 -3.54 -4.56 1.36
CA GLU A 206 -4.54 -3.67 0.76
C GLU A 206 -5.90 -4.37 0.68
N PHE A 207 -6.99 -3.62 0.66
CA PHE A 207 -8.35 -4.13 0.37
C PHE A 207 -8.68 -3.95 -1.11
N SER A 208 -8.12 -4.81 -1.97
CA SER A 208 -8.44 -4.85 -3.41
C SER A 208 -9.51 -5.89 -3.74
N GLY A 209 -9.99 -5.93 -4.99
CA GLY A 209 -11.04 -6.87 -5.47
C GLY A 209 -10.75 -8.37 -5.32
N LYS A 210 -9.56 -8.77 -4.85
CA LYS A 210 -9.20 -10.17 -4.55
C LYS A 210 -9.15 -10.47 -3.05
N THR A 211 -9.43 -9.50 -2.19
CA THR A 211 -9.23 -9.61 -0.74
C THR A 211 -10.26 -10.54 -0.11
N TYR A 212 -11.54 -10.29 -0.38
CA TYR A 212 -12.64 -11.08 0.17
C TYR A 212 -12.55 -12.55 -0.24
N SER A 213 -12.35 -12.84 -1.52
CA SER A 213 -12.23 -14.22 -2.01
C SER A 213 -11.06 -14.97 -1.37
N SER A 214 -9.91 -14.31 -1.20
CA SER A 214 -8.76 -14.86 -0.47
C SER A 214 -9.11 -15.13 1.00
N MET A 215 -9.79 -14.19 1.66
CA MET A 215 -10.21 -14.33 3.06
C MET A 215 -11.21 -15.47 3.25
N VAL A 216 -12.16 -15.68 2.33
CA VAL A 216 -13.09 -16.83 2.38
C VAL A 216 -12.33 -18.15 2.42
N SER A 217 -11.36 -18.33 1.52
CA SER A 217 -10.54 -19.55 1.48
C SER A 217 -9.75 -19.76 2.78
N ILE A 218 -9.13 -18.71 3.31
CA ILE A 218 -8.32 -18.78 4.53
C ILE A 218 -9.19 -19.07 5.75
N VAL A 219 -10.33 -18.38 5.89
CA VAL A 219 -11.27 -18.57 7.01
C VAL A 219 -11.81 -19.99 7.01
N ASN A 220 -12.14 -20.57 5.85
CA ASN A 220 -12.59 -21.96 5.76
C ASN A 220 -11.48 -22.94 6.15
N GLU A 221 -10.25 -22.75 5.65
CA GLU A 221 -9.11 -23.58 6.04
C GLU A 221 -8.85 -23.53 7.56
N PHE A 222 -8.92 -22.33 8.15
CA PHE A 222 -8.71 -22.14 9.58
C PHE A 222 -9.80 -22.84 10.41
N LYS A 223 -11.07 -22.78 9.97
CA LYS A 223 -12.18 -23.53 10.58
C LYS A 223 -11.93 -25.04 10.52
N GLU A 224 -11.53 -25.57 9.36
CA GLU A 224 -11.24 -27.00 9.16
C GLU A 224 -10.09 -27.50 10.04
N LYS A 225 -9.06 -26.66 10.21
CA LYS A 225 -7.90 -26.94 11.09
C LYS A 225 -8.17 -26.68 12.58
N GLY A 226 -9.39 -26.30 12.94
CA GLY A 226 -9.78 -26.05 14.33
C GLY A 226 -9.06 -24.87 14.97
N ILE A 227 -8.59 -23.90 14.17
CA ILE A 227 -7.99 -22.66 14.69
C ILE A 227 -9.08 -21.88 15.43
N LYS A 228 -8.71 -21.32 16.59
CA LYS A 228 -9.63 -20.58 17.47
C LYS A 228 -9.25 -19.12 17.67
N GLY A 229 -8.00 -18.77 17.42
CA GLY A 229 -7.49 -17.40 17.52
C GLY A 229 -6.80 -16.99 16.23
N VAL A 230 -7.09 -15.78 15.78
CA VAL A 230 -6.53 -15.20 14.56
C VAL A 230 -5.98 -13.80 14.84
N ILE A 231 -4.77 -13.55 14.37
CA ILE A 231 -4.17 -12.22 14.30
C ILE A 231 -4.34 -11.70 12.88
N ILE A 232 -4.91 -10.50 12.74
CA ILE A 232 -5.04 -9.80 11.45
C ILE A 232 -4.11 -8.60 11.46
N ASP A 233 -3.11 -8.62 10.58
CA ASP A 233 -2.12 -7.56 10.43
C ASP A 233 -2.46 -6.63 9.26
N VAL A 234 -2.85 -5.40 9.60
CA VAL A 234 -3.11 -4.30 8.65
C VAL A 234 -2.10 -3.15 8.84
N ARG A 235 -0.95 -3.42 9.45
CA ARG A 235 0.15 -2.43 9.56
C ARG A 235 0.67 -2.06 8.18
N GLY A 236 0.80 -0.76 7.93
CA GLY A 236 1.18 -0.20 6.64
C GLY A 236 0.11 -0.32 5.54
N ASN A 237 -1.10 -0.79 5.84
CA ASN A 237 -2.17 -0.95 4.86
C ASN A 237 -2.98 0.35 4.69
N PRO A 238 -2.89 1.05 3.54
CA PRO A 238 -3.53 2.35 3.32
C PRO A 238 -5.06 2.27 3.13
N GLY A 239 -5.64 1.07 3.16
CA GLY A 239 -7.06 0.81 3.00
C GLY A 239 -7.36 0.12 1.67
N GLY A 240 -8.35 0.63 0.94
CA GLY A 240 -8.83 0.05 -0.32
C GLY A 240 -10.34 0.19 -0.46
N LEU A 241 -10.95 -0.76 -1.16
CA LEU A 241 -12.38 -0.82 -1.44
C LEU A 241 -13.21 -0.99 -0.16
N LEU A 242 -14.26 -0.17 -0.03
CA LEU A 242 -15.23 -0.26 1.07
C LEU A 242 -15.94 -1.61 1.08
N ASP A 243 -16.41 -2.06 -0.08
CA ASP A 243 -17.16 -3.31 -0.20
C ASP A 243 -16.32 -4.50 0.23
N GLU A 244 -15.04 -4.54 -0.17
CA GLU A 244 -14.11 -5.60 0.23
C GLU A 244 -13.93 -5.69 1.74
N VAL A 245 -13.73 -4.56 2.44
CA VAL A 245 -13.60 -4.61 3.90
C VAL A 245 -14.92 -4.96 4.60
N VAL A 246 -16.06 -4.50 4.07
CA VAL A 246 -17.37 -4.87 4.62
C VAL A 246 -17.59 -6.38 4.51
N GLU A 247 -17.30 -6.99 3.35
CA GLU A 247 -17.43 -8.43 3.16
C GLU A 247 -16.43 -9.20 4.04
N VAL A 248 -15.19 -8.72 4.18
CA VAL A 248 -14.23 -9.32 5.13
C VAL A 248 -14.75 -9.25 6.57
N CYS A 249 -15.36 -8.14 6.98
CA CYS A 249 -15.96 -8.01 8.30
C CYS A 249 -17.10 -9.01 8.51
N ARG A 250 -17.94 -9.28 7.48
CA ARG A 250 -19.02 -10.28 7.54
C ARG A 250 -18.52 -11.71 7.75
N LEU A 251 -17.25 -12.00 7.47
CA LEU A 251 -16.64 -13.31 7.75
C LEU A 251 -16.20 -13.47 9.21
N LEU A 252 -16.05 -12.36 9.94
CA LEU A 252 -15.26 -12.30 11.18
C LEU A 252 -16.02 -11.73 12.37
N ILE A 253 -16.93 -10.79 12.13
CA ILE A 253 -17.60 -9.96 13.15
C ILE A 253 -19.06 -10.41 13.24
N PRO A 254 -19.60 -10.66 14.44
CA PRO A 254 -20.97 -11.13 14.62
C PRO A 254 -22.00 -10.04 14.26
N GLU A 255 -23.28 -10.38 14.35
CA GLU A 255 -24.40 -9.52 13.97
C GLU A 255 -24.29 -8.12 14.58
N GLY A 256 -24.35 -7.09 13.73
CA GLY A 256 -24.23 -5.71 14.16
C GLY A 256 -23.68 -4.75 13.11
N PRO A 257 -23.60 -3.44 13.41
CA PRO A 257 -23.04 -2.46 12.48
C PRO A 257 -21.54 -2.67 12.29
N ILE A 258 -21.09 -2.56 11.05
CA ILE A 258 -19.67 -2.55 10.65
C ILE A 258 -19.18 -1.11 10.49
N VAL A 259 -19.88 -0.33 9.68
CA VAL A 259 -19.55 1.08 9.39
C VAL A 259 -20.79 1.84 8.98
N LYS A 260 -20.84 3.14 9.31
CA LYS A 260 -21.94 4.05 8.93
C LYS A 260 -21.42 5.14 8.00
N ILE A 261 -22.21 5.47 6.99
CA ILE A 261 -21.90 6.52 6.01
C ILE A 261 -22.70 7.77 6.37
N GLN A 262 -22.01 8.85 6.70
CA GLN A 262 -22.61 10.12 7.10
C GLN A 262 -22.40 11.19 6.03
N VAL A 263 -23.50 11.81 5.57
CA VAL A 263 -23.47 12.95 4.65
C VAL A 263 -24.12 14.15 5.33
N LYS A 264 -23.40 15.26 5.47
CA LYS A 264 -23.90 16.52 6.08
C LYS A 264 -24.67 16.27 7.39
N ASN A 265 -24.08 15.49 8.29
CA ASN A 265 -24.59 15.09 9.60
C ASN A 265 -25.74 14.05 9.62
N GLU A 266 -26.22 13.59 8.48
CA GLU A 266 -27.25 12.54 8.39
C GLU A 266 -26.60 11.20 8.07
N ILE A 267 -26.93 10.15 8.82
CA ILE A 267 -26.54 8.78 8.47
C ILE A 267 -27.38 8.36 7.27
N LYS A 268 -26.73 8.18 6.12
CA LYS A 268 -27.37 7.76 4.88
C LYS A 268 -27.44 6.26 4.73
N GLU A 269 -26.43 5.57 5.24
CA GLU A 269 -26.30 4.13 5.11
C GLU A 269 -25.57 3.54 6.30
N THR A 270 -25.88 2.28 6.62
CA THR A 270 -25.18 1.50 7.64
C THR A 270 -24.96 0.11 7.07
N TYR A 271 -23.70 -0.28 6.96
CA TYR A 271 -23.32 -1.64 6.58
C TYR A 271 -23.36 -2.51 7.83
N MET A 272 -24.05 -3.64 7.71
CA MET A 272 -24.27 -4.59 8.79
C MET A 272 -23.59 -5.93 8.50
N SER A 273 -23.15 -6.59 9.56
CA SER A 273 -22.89 -8.03 9.60
C SER A 273 -24.16 -8.76 10.04
N ASP A 274 -24.40 -9.93 9.46
CA ASP A 274 -25.45 -10.88 9.79
C ASP A 274 -24.89 -12.23 10.28
N LEU A 275 -23.59 -12.26 10.61
CA LEU A 275 -22.91 -13.46 11.13
C LEU A 275 -23.39 -13.79 12.54
N ASP A 276 -23.88 -15.00 12.77
CA ASP A 276 -24.41 -15.42 14.08
C ASP A 276 -23.33 -15.38 15.18
N GLU A 277 -22.20 -16.06 14.97
CA GLU A 277 -21.08 -16.08 15.91
C GLU A 277 -19.75 -15.87 15.19
N ALA A 278 -18.86 -15.09 15.81
CA ALA A 278 -17.49 -14.91 15.34
C ALA A 278 -16.73 -16.25 15.36
N PRO A 279 -16.13 -16.70 14.24
CA PRO A 279 -15.49 -18.00 14.17
C PRO A 279 -14.19 -18.08 14.98
N PHE A 280 -13.59 -16.93 15.30
CA PHE A 280 -12.29 -16.82 15.98
C PHE A 280 -12.31 -15.69 17.01
N LYS A 281 -11.47 -15.81 18.04
CA LYS A 281 -10.99 -14.64 18.80
C LYS A 281 -10.03 -13.85 17.92
N LEU A 282 -10.11 -12.52 17.95
CA LEU A 282 -9.34 -11.66 17.07
C LEU A 282 -8.38 -10.75 17.84
N VAL A 283 -7.18 -10.60 17.29
CA VAL A 283 -6.30 -9.46 17.58
C VAL A 283 -5.98 -8.77 16.25
N VAL A 284 -6.18 -7.46 16.16
CA VAL A 284 -5.84 -6.69 14.96
C VAL A 284 -4.60 -5.85 15.23
N LEU A 285 -3.56 -6.04 14.42
CA LEU A 285 -2.34 -5.24 14.45
C LEU A 285 -2.49 -4.01 13.55
N VAL A 286 -2.23 -2.84 14.12
CA VAL A 286 -2.36 -1.54 13.45
C VAL A 286 -1.14 -0.65 13.67
N ASP A 287 -0.88 0.26 12.75
CA ASP A 287 0.11 1.31 12.89
C ASP A 287 -0.32 2.61 12.18
N LYS A 288 0.56 3.61 12.14
CA LYS A 288 0.31 4.91 11.49
C LYS A 288 0.02 4.81 9.99
N GLY A 289 0.40 3.70 9.35
CA GLY A 289 0.11 3.43 7.94
C GLY A 289 -1.22 2.72 7.71
N SER A 290 -1.86 2.19 8.76
CA SER A 290 -3.23 1.68 8.70
C SER A 290 -4.20 2.83 8.46
N ALA A 291 -4.90 2.84 7.33
CA ALA A 291 -5.83 3.91 6.96
C ALA A 291 -7.13 3.42 6.32
N SER A 292 -8.18 4.24 6.34
CA SER A 292 -9.43 4.03 5.58
C SER A 292 -10.07 2.67 5.86
N ALA A 293 -10.11 1.74 4.89
CA ALA A 293 -10.67 0.41 5.07
C ALA A 293 -10.03 -0.36 6.24
N SER A 294 -8.72 -0.23 6.46
CA SER A 294 -8.04 -0.81 7.63
C SER A 294 -8.61 -0.27 8.95
N GLU A 295 -9.00 1.01 8.98
CA GLU A 295 -9.59 1.66 10.15
C GLU A 295 -11.06 1.27 10.34
N ILE A 296 -11.77 0.97 9.25
CA ILE A 296 -13.12 0.37 9.31
C ILE A 296 -13.05 -1.01 9.95
N LEU A 297 -12.15 -1.89 9.50
CA LEU A 297 -11.97 -3.21 10.11
C LEU A 297 -11.61 -3.09 11.60
N ALA A 298 -10.62 -2.27 11.94
CA ALA A 298 -10.21 -2.07 13.33
C ALA A 298 -11.34 -1.48 14.19
N GLY A 299 -12.06 -0.48 13.67
CA GLY A 299 -13.21 0.12 14.36
C GLY A 299 -14.36 -0.86 14.56
N ALA A 300 -14.67 -1.68 13.55
CA ALA A 300 -15.72 -2.69 13.63
C ALA A 300 -15.36 -3.79 14.63
N VAL A 301 -14.12 -4.31 14.61
CA VAL A 301 -13.66 -5.32 15.58
C VAL A 301 -13.69 -4.77 17.01
N LYS A 302 -13.21 -3.54 17.20
CA LYS A 302 -13.17 -2.87 18.50
C LYS A 302 -14.57 -2.62 19.06
N ASP A 303 -15.44 -1.98 18.28
CA ASP A 303 -16.76 -1.57 18.76
C ASP A 303 -17.72 -2.76 18.94
N SER A 304 -17.52 -3.86 18.21
CA SER A 304 -18.27 -5.11 18.39
C SER A 304 -17.75 -5.97 19.56
N ASN A 305 -16.62 -5.61 20.18
CA ASN A 305 -15.90 -6.42 21.17
C ASN A 305 -15.52 -7.83 20.66
N THR A 306 -15.39 -8.02 19.33
CA THR A 306 -15.00 -9.30 18.74
C THR A 306 -13.52 -9.62 19.00
N GLY A 307 -12.71 -8.58 19.17
CA GLY A 307 -11.28 -8.68 19.40
C GLY A 307 -10.71 -7.41 20.00
N ILE A 308 -9.38 -7.35 20.07
CA ILE A 308 -8.64 -6.16 20.53
C ILE A 308 -7.71 -5.63 19.45
N ILE A 309 -7.39 -4.35 19.56
CA ILE A 309 -6.49 -3.63 18.66
C ILE A 309 -5.14 -3.42 19.36
N VAL A 310 -4.05 -3.84 18.72
CA VAL A 310 -2.68 -3.77 19.24
C VAL A 310 -1.78 -3.01 18.27
N GLY A 311 -0.91 -2.14 18.80
CA GLY A 311 0.11 -1.46 17.99
C GLY A 311 0.14 0.05 18.21
N GLU A 312 0.15 0.83 17.13
CA GLU A 312 0.16 2.29 17.20
C GLU A 312 -1.13 2.89 16.63
N LYS A 313 -1.41 4.14 17.01
CA LYS A 313 -2.56 4.89 16.50
C LYS A 313 -2.54 4.96 14.97
N THR A 314 -3.71 4.76 14.36
CA THR A 314 -3.88 4.73 12.88
C THR A 314 -3.89 6.13 12.26
N TYR A 315 -3.90 6.17 10.92
CA TYR A 315 -3.75 7.39 10.13
C TYR A 315 -4.84 8.45 10.36
N GLY A 316 -6.11 8.04 10.43
CA GLY A 316 -7.27 8.94 10.56
C GLY A 316 -7.88 9.37 9.24
N LYS A 317 -7.96 8.47 8.24
CA LYS A 317 -8.66 8.76 6.98
C LYS A 317 -10.12 8.33 7.12
N GLY A 318 -10.96 9.29 7.52
CA GLY A 318 -12.38 9.05 7.81
C GLY A 318 -13.35 9.47 6.69
N THR A 319 -12.85 9.78 5.50
CA THR A 319 -13.68 10.25 4.38
C THR A 319 -13.95 9.14 3.37
N VAL A 320 -15.16 9.14 2.82
CA VAL A 320 -15.62 8.22 1.78
C VAL A 320 -15.40 8.85 0.43
N GLN A 321 -14.63 8.18 -0.43
CA GLN A 321 -14.51 8.56 -1.83
C GLN A 321 -15.43 7.68 -2.68
N ASN A 322 -16.11 8.32 -3.63
CA ASN A 322 -16.82 7.62 -4.69
C ASN A 322 -16.05 7.77 -6.01
N VAL A 323 -15.91 6.67 -6.74
CA VAL A 323 -15.23 6.62 -8.03
C VAL A 323 -16.29 6.43 -9.11
N MET A 324 -16.43 7.41 -10.00
CA MET A 324 -17.47 7.44 -11.02
C MET A 324 -16.86 7.63 -12.40
N ARG A 325 -17.26 6.79 -13.36
CA ARG A 325 -16.95 7.00 -14.77
C ARG A 325 -17.73 8.20 -15.31
N ILE A 326 -17.07 9.05 -16.09
CA ILE A 326 -17.72 10.19 -16.76
C ILE A 326 -17.77 10.01 -18.29
N SER A 327 -18.64 10.76 -18.95
CA SER A 327 -18.70 10.80 -20.42
C SER A 327 -17.34 11.21 -21.00
N GLY A 328 -16.88 10.50 -22.04
CA GLY A 328 -15.54 10.68 -22.61
C GLY A 328 -14.51 9.65 -22.16
N GLY A 329 -14.84 8.77 -21.20
CA GLY A 329 -14.04 7.58 -20.88
C GLY A 329 -13.16 7.69 -19.64
N GLY A 330 -12.93 8.91 -19.13
CA GLY A 330 -12.26 9.14 -17.84
C GLY A 330 -13.16 8.91 -16.64
N GLY A 331 -12.68 9.34 -15.47
CA GLY A 331 -13.47 9.22 -14.24
C GLY A 331 -13.12 10.26 -13.18
N VAL A 332 -13.94 10.27 -12.15
CA VAL A 332 -13.85 11.20 -11.03
C VAL A 332 -13.82 10.39 -9.74
N LYS A 333 -12.82 10.65 -8.91
CA LYS A 333 -12.84 10.26 -7.50
C LYS A 333 -13.20 11.49 -6.68
N ILE A 334 -14.25 11.41 -5.87
CA ILE A 334 -14.74 12.57 -5.11
C ILE A 334 -15.13 12.16 -3.69
N THR A 335 -14.75 12.98 -2.71
CA THR A 335 -15.17 12.82 -1.32
C THR A 335 -16.66 13.17 -1.19
N ILE A 336 -17.48 12.21 -0.76
CA ILE A 336 -18.94 12.38 -0.67
C ILE A 336 -19.51 12.28 0.74
N ALA A 337 -18.79 11.65 1.66
CA ALA A 337 -19.30 11.33 2.99
C ALA A 337 -18.16 11.11 3.99
N ASN A 338 -18.52 10.91 5.24
CA ASN A 338 -17.61 10.46 6.31
C ASN A 338 -17.99 9.05 6.78
N TYR A 339 -16.99 8.25 7.10
CA TYR A 339 -17.13 7.01 7.85
C TYR A 339 -17.30 7.32 9.34
N LEU A 340 -18.28 6.66 9.95
CA LEU A 340 -18.37 6.53 11.40
C LEU A 340 -18.23 5.06 11.78
N THR A 341 -17.54 4.81 12.89
CA THR A 341 -17.51 3.47 13.51
C THR A 341 -18.90 3.07 14.01
N PRO A 342 -19.12 1.81 14.40
CA PRO A 342 -20.40 1.36 14.97
C PRO A 342 -20.90 2.23 16.15
N ASN A 343 -20.00 2.74 16.98
CA ASN A 343 -20.30 3.65 18.10
C ASN A 343 -20.46 5.14 17.70
N ASN A 344 -20.59 5.45 16.41
CA ASN A 344 -20.69 6.81 15.86
C ASN A 344 -19.43 7.68 16.05
N PHE A 345 -18.27 7.06 16.24
CA PHE A 345 -17.01 7.79 16.30
C PHE A 345 -16.55 8.17 14.89
N SER A 346 -16.19 9.44 14.68
CA SER A 346 -15.64 9.90 13.41
C SER A 346 -14.14 9.64 13.37
N LEU A 347 -13.70 8.96 12.31
CA LEU A 347 -12.29 8.61 12.11
C LEU A 347 -11.46 9.79 11.59
N ASP A 348 -12.10 10.80 11.00
CA ASP A 348 -11.44 11.79 10.17
C ASP A 348 -10.51 12.71 10.97
N GLY A 349 -9.22 12.72 10.60
CA GLY A 349 -8.15 13.42 11.30
C GLY A 349 -7.81 12.86 12.69
N ILE A 350 -8.50 11.81 13.14
CA ILE A 350 -8.32 11.23 14.48
C ILE A 350 -7.78 9.81 14.41
N GLY A 351 -8.38 8.90 13.65
CA GLY A 351 -8.00 7.49 13.58
C GLY A 351 -8.39 6.66 14.81
N ILE A 352 -8.19 5.35 14.70
CA ILE A 352 -8.38 4.35 15.74
C ILE A 352 -7.20 4.36 16.71
N THR A 353 -7.52 4.49 17.99
CA THR A 353 -6.54 4.30 19.08
C THR A 353 -6.52 2.82 19.48
N PRO A 354 -5.35 2.15 19.52
CA PRO A 354 -5.25 0.75 19.92
C PRO A 354 -5.69 0.55 21.38
N ASP A 355 -6.20 -0.62 21.70
CA ASP A 355 -6.51 -1.01 23.09
C ASP A 355 -5.22 -1.26 23.88
N ILE A 356 -4.19 -1.74 23.20
CA ILE A 356 -2.85 -1.94 23.76
C ILE A 356 -1.85 -1.22 22.86
N GLU A 357 -1.36 -0.08 23.32
CA GLU A 357 -0.32 0.65 22.63
C GLU A 357 1.03 -0.10 22.77
N VAL A 358 1.62 -0.45 21.63
CA VAL A 358 2.97 -1.01 21.53
C VAL A 358 3.67 -0.26 20.42
N LYS A 359 4.66 0.55 20.81
CA LYS A 359 5.50 1.25 19.85
C LYS A 359 6.41 0.26 19.15
N ARG A 360 6.62 0.46 17.85
CA ARG A 360 7.62 -0.30 17.12
C ARG A 360 9.02 0.13 17.60
N THR A 361 9.71 -0.72 18.34
CA THR A 361 11.09 -0.47 18.81
C THR A 361 12.13 -0.56 17.68
N ASP A 362 11.71 -1.08 16.53
CA ASP A 362 12.52 -1.22 15.32
C ASP A 362 12.85 0.15 14.70
N SER A 363 12.18 1.24 15.07
CA SER A 363 12.56 2.56 14.62
C SER A 363 13.63 3.15 15.53
N VAL A 364 14.88 2.74 15.28
CA VAL A 364 15.85 3.83 15.14
C VAL A 364 15.29 4.66 13.98
N GLU A 365 14.73 5.84 14.24
CA GLU A 365 14.32 6.81 13.20
C GLU A 365 15.58 7.25 12.45
N THR A 366 16.07 6.39 11.56
CA THR A 366 17.24 6.65 10.71
C THR A 366 16.88 7.54 9.53
N ALA A 367 15.60 7.78 9.28
CA ALA A 367 15.11 8.67 8.23
C ALA A 367 15.65 10.11 8.36
N GLU A 368 15.95 10.56 9.59
CA GLU A 368 16.56 11.86 9.86
C GLU A 368 18.08 11.80 10.06
N PHE A 369 18.71 10.62 9.89
CA PHE A 369 20.15 10.52 10.07
C PHE A 369 20.88 11.25 8.96
N ALA A 370 21.93 11.98 9.36
CA ALA A 370 22.80 12.62 8.42
C ALA A 370 23.47 11.56 7.52
N PRO A 371 23.65 11.88 6.22
CA PRO A 371 24.20 10.93 5.27
C PRO A 371 25.67 10.65 5.60
N VAL A 372 26.05 9.37 5.52
CA VAL A 372 27.45 8.93 5.60
C VAL A 372 27.78 8.28 4.28
N LYS A 373 28.51 9.00 3.42
CA LYS A 373 29.02 8.48 2.16
C LYS A 373 30.46 8.05 2.40
N GLY A 374 30.81 6.82 2.03
CA GLY A 374 32.15 6.23 2.19
C GLY A 374 33.25 6.89 1.33
N ASP A 375 33.05 8.15 0.94
CA ASP A 375 33.89 8.91 0.02
C ASP A 375 35.23 9.32 0.67
N ARG A 376 35.33 9.20 2.01
CA ARG A 376 36.56 9.43 2.78
C ARG A 376 36.58 8.61 4.08
N SER A 377 37.77 8.30 4.58
CA SER A 377 37.96 7.78 5.94
C SER A 377 37.79 8.90 6.97
N ILE A 378 36.80 8.75 7.85
CA ILE A 378 36.42 9.73 8.89
C ILE A 378 37.24 9.45 10.15
N LYS A 379 37.96 10.43 10.68
CA LYS A 379 38.89 10.24 11.80
C LYS A 379 38.95 11.45 12.73
N ASN A 380 39.69 11.30 13.83
CA ASN A 380 39.86 12.33 14.85
C ASN A 380 40.24 13.70 14.26
N GLY A 381 39.50 14.73 14.64
CA GLY A 381 39.64 16.10 14.15
C GLY A 381 38.77 16.45 12.94
N HIS A 382 38.09 15.48 12.32
CA HIS A 382 37.12 15.76 11.25
C HIS A 382 35.84 16.36 11.81
N ILE A 383 35.23 17.26 11.04
CA ILE A 383 33.95 17.91 11.34
C ILE A 383 33.07 17.80 10.10
N GLY A 384 31.79 17.47 10.26
CA GLY A 384 30.85 17.38 9.15
C GLY A 384 29.57 16.58 9.42
N LEU A 385 28.66 16.60 8.45
CA LEU A 385 27.42 15.82 8.49
C LEU A 385 27.68 14.31 8.45
N ASP A 386 28.77 13.89 7.81
CA ASP A 386 29.23 12.51 7.80
C ASP A 386 29.66 12.04 9.20
N VAL A 387 30.38 12.90 9.94
CA VAL A 387 30.72 12.64 11.35
C VAL A 387 29.46 12.56 12.22
N LEU A 388 28.51 13.48 12.01
CA LEU A 388 27.22 13.46 12.72
C LEU A 388 26.46 12.16 12.41
N GLY A 389 26.44 11.75 11.15
CA GLY A 389 25.78 10.52 10.70
C GLY A 389 26.40 9.28 11.34
N VAL A 390 27.73 9.22 11.49
CA VAL A 390 28.41 8.15 12.23
C VAL A 390 28.05 8.18 13.72
N GLN A 391 28.06 9.36 14.34
CA GLN A 391 27.70 9.53 15.76
C GLN A 391 26.26 9.08 16.04
N GLN A 392 25.30 9.43 15.17
CA GLN A 392 23.89 9.01 15.27
C GLN A 392 23.75 7.49 15.20
N ARG A 393 24.45 6.86 14.27
CA ARG A 393 24.45 5.40 14.07
C ARG A 393 25.08 4.65 15.25
N LEU A 394 26.25 5.07 15.71
CA LEU A 394 26.91 4.48 16.88
C LEU A 394 26.05 4.62 18.13
N LYS A 395 25.44 5.80 18.35
CA LYS A 395 24.51 6.02 19.47
C LYS A 395 23.29 5.09 19.37
N ALA A 396 22.71 4.96 18.19
CA ALA A 396 21.58 4.07 17.94
C ALA A 396 21.92 2.60 18.17
N LEU A 397 23.15 2.19 17.91
CA LEU A 397 23.64 0.84 18.23
C LEU A 397 23.89 0.63 19.72
N GLY A 398 23.98 1.69 20.51
CA GLY A 398 24.15 1.63 21.98
C GLY A 398 25.56 2.01 22.46
N TYR A 399 26.41 2.56 21.58
CA TYR A 399 27.72 3.07 21.97
C TYR A 399 27.60 4.44 22.67
N ASP A 400 28.49 4.69 23.64
CA ASP A 400 28.46 5.90 24.46
C ASP A 400 28.85 7.16 23.67
N ILE A 401 27.82 7.84 23.15
CA ILE A 401 27.93 9.14 22.47
C ILE A 401 27.02 10.15 23.18
N ASN A 402 27.64 10.95 24.04
CA ASN A 402 26.95 11.98 24.83
C ASN A 402 26.68 13.28 24.07
N LYS A 403 27.30 13.45 22.89
CA LYS A 403 27.14 14.65 22.06
C LYS A 403 27.12 14.29 20.56
N LEU A 404 26.06 14.72 19.88
CA LEU A 404 25.86 14.59 18.43
C LEU A 404 26.12 15.96 17.78
N ASP A 405 27.38 16.36 17.72
CA ASP A 405 27.78 17.70 17.25
C ASP A 405 28.49 17.69 15.89
N GLY A 406 28.65 16.52 15.27
CA GLY A 406 29.37 16.38 14.02
C GLY A 406 30.87 16.64 14.14
N ILE A 407 31.45 16.59 15.36
CA ILE A 407 32.88 16.73 15.60
C ILE A 407 33.47 15.39 16.06
N PHE A 408 34.44 14.86 15.33
CA PHE A 408 35.08 13.60 15.68
C PHE A 408 36.16 13.87 16.74
N GLY A 409 35.71 13.97 17.99
CA GLY A 409 36.56 14.16 19.17
C GLY A 409 36.87 12.85 19.91
N GLY A 410 37.43 12.96 21.11
CA GLY A 410 37.87 11.81 21.91
C GLY A 410 36.76 10.80 22.24
N MET A 411 35.52 11.26 22.43
CA MET A 411 34.37 10.37 22.71
C MET A 411 33.95 9.59 21.46
N THR A 412 33.83 10.26 20.30
CA THR A 412 33.57 9.58 19.02
C THR A 412 34.68 8.58 18.71
N ARG A 413 35.93 8.96 18.95
CA ARG A 413 37.09 8.05 18.81
C ARG A 413 36.97 6.80 19.69
N ALA A 414 36.56 6.96 20.96
CA ALA A 414 36.36 5.83 21.87
C ALA A 414 35.20 4.92 21.43
N ALA A 415 34.07 5.50 21.01
CA ALA A 415 32.93 4.77 20.49
C ALA A 415 33.26 4.00 19.21
N VAL A 416 34.02 4.60 18.28
CA VAL A 416 34.51 3.94 17.06
C VAL A 416 35.42 2.77 17.41
N LEU A 417 36.38 2.95 18.33
CA LEU A 417 37.27 1.85 18.75
C LEU A 417 36.50 0.69 19.39
N ASN A 418 35.49 1.00 20.22
CA ASN A 418 34.64 -0.03 20.82
C ASN A 418 33.81 -0.75 19.75
N PHE A 419 33.23 -0.01 18.80
CA PHE A 419 32.51 -0.57 17.68
C PHE A 419 33.40 -1.47 16.81
N GLN A 420 34.59 -1.02 16.44
CA GLN A 420 35.54 -1.80 15.65
C GLN A 420 35.94 -3.08 16.41
N LYS A 421 36.18 -2.97 17.72
CA LYS A 421 36.50 -4.12 18.57
C LYS A 421 35.35 -5.14 18.64
N ASP A 422 34.12 -4.68 18.88
CA ASP A 422 32.95 -5.55 19.01
C ASP A 422 32.61 -6.29 17.71
N ASN A 423 33.00 -5.72 16.57
CA ASN A 423 32.70 -6.25 15.24
C ASN A 423 33.92 -6.86 14.53
N ASN A 424 35.02 -7.11 15.25
CA ASN A 424 36.26 -7.69 14.72
C ASN A 424 36.87 -6.93 13.51
N LEU A 425 36.79 -5.59 13.54
CA LEU A 425 37.37 -4.69 12.54
C LEU A 425 38.74 -4.17 12.98
N SER A 426 39.46 -3.53 12.05
CA SER A 426 40.73 -2.86 12.30
C SER A 426 40.54 -1.73 13.31
N GLN A 427 41.17 -1.80 14.50
CA GLN A 427 41.01 -0.81 15.57
C GLN A 427 41.86 0.46 15.34
N ASP A 428 41.69 1.10 14.18
CA ASP A 428 42.48 2.27 13.77
C ASP A 428 41.86 3.61 14.21
N ALA A 429 40.69 3.56 14.85
CA ALA A 429 39.94 4.72 15.30
C ALA A 429 39.54 5.70 14.18
N SER A 430 39.40 5.17 12.97
CA SER A 430 38.78 5.81 11.82
C SER A 430 37.53 5.05 11.40
N ILE A 431 36.73 5.62 10.52
CA ILE A 431 35.55 4.98 9.93
C ILE A 431 35.70 5.10 8.42
N ASP A 432 36.00 3.98 7.77
CA ASP A 432 36.06 3.86 6.32
C ASP A 432 34.79 3.26 5.72
N ALA A 433 34.80 2.97 4.41
CA ALA A 433 33.64 2.42 3.72
C ALA A 433 33.23 1.03 4.23
N ASP A 434 34.19 0.20 4.66
CA ASP A 434 33.92 -1.13 5.20
C ASP A 434 33.33 -1.01 6.61
N ASP A 435 33.87 -0.12 7.45
CA ASP A 435 33.28 0.20 8.76
C ASP A 435 31.85 0.72 8.62
N ILE A 436 31.58 1.61 7.65
CA ILE A 436 30.24 2.16 7.37
C ILE A 436 29.29 1.03 6.96
N LYS A 437 29.73 0.11 6.10
CA LYS A 437 28.91 -1.03 5.69
C LYS A 437 28.50 -1.88 6.89
N ILE A 438 29.44 -2.22 7.77
CA ILE A 438 29.15 -2.99 8.97
C ILE A 438 28.27 -2.20 9.94
N LEU A 439 28.46 -0.88 10.04
CA LEU A 439 27.64 0.00 10.88
C LEU A 439 26.18 0.01 10.42
N GLU A 440 25.94 0.07 9.11
CA GLU A 440 24.60 -0.03 8.51
C GLU A 440 24.01 -1.43 8.65
N GLU A 441 24.79 -2.49 8.40
CA GLU A 441 24.35 -3.88 8.60
C GLU A 441 23.92 -4.14 10.04
N LYS A 442 24.66 -3.63 11.02
CA LYS A 442 24.32 -3.77 12.44
C LYS A 442 23.07 -2.98 12.81
N LEU A 443 22.85 -1.83 12.20
CA LEU A 443 21.62 -1.07 12.38
C LEU A 443 20.44 -1.83 11.78
N MET A 444 20.56 -2.34 10.55
CA MET A 444 19.52 -3.18 9.94
C MET A 444 19.24 -4.42 10.79
N GLN A 445 20.28 -5.12 11.30
CA GLN A 445 20.11 -6.26 12.21
C GLN A 445 19.36 -5.89 13.49
N LYS A 446 19.66 -4.72 14.06
CA LYS A 446 18.96 -4.20 15.24
C LYS A 446 17.51 -3.82 14.92
N GLN A 447 17.23 -3.34 13.70
CA GLN A 447 15.87 -3.10 13.20
C GLN A 447 15.10 -4.40 12.92
N THR A 448 15.78 -5.50 12.58
CA THR A 448 15.16 -6.84 12.43
C THR A 448 15.00 -7.60 13.75
N GLY A 449 15.40 -7.02 14.88
CA GLY A 449 15.32 -7.64 16.19
C GLY A 449 13.93 -7.54 16.81
N THR A 450 13.13 -8.59 16.61
CA THR A 450 11.86 -8.88 17.30
C THR A 450 10.71 -7.89 17.04
N ASP A 451 9.71 -8.34 16.29
CA ASP A 451 8.45 -7.62 16.11
C ASP A 451 7.64 -7.61 17.42
N LEU A 452 7.90 -6.63 18.30
CA LEU A 452 7.27 -6.54 19.62
C LEU A 452 5.75 -6.40 19.55
N GLN A 453 5.23 -5.80 18.48
CA GLN A 453 3.78 -5.67 18.29
C GLN A 453 3.18 -7.05 18.02
N LEU A 454 3.79 -7.83 17.13
CA LEU A 454 3.36 -9.20 16.87
C LEU A 454 3.53 -10.09 18.10
N GLU A 455 4.63 -9.99 18.84
CA GLU A 455 4.80 -10.74 20.10
C GLU A 455 3.71 -10.41 21.11
N ARG A 456 3.39 -9.12 21.28
CA ARG A 456 2.29 -8.71 22.14
C ARG A 456 0.95 -9.26 21.66
N ALA A 457 0.68 -9.22 20.36
CA ALA A 457 -0.54 -9.79 19.80
C ALA A 457 -0.62 -11.31 20.03
N MET A 458 0.49 -12.03 19.88
CA MET A 458 0.60 -13.46 20.19
C MET A 458 0.37 -13.75 21.68
N GLU A 459 0.85 -12.88 22.58
CA GLU A 459 0.59 -13.01 24.02
C GLU A 459 -0.91 -12.84 24.34
N GLU A 460 -1.53 -11.81 23.78
CA GLU A 460 -2.93 -11.48 24.05
C GLU A 460 -3.90 -12.48 23.45
N ILE A 461 -3.67 -12.94 22.22
CA ILE A 461 -4.52 -13.97 21.64
C ILE A 461 -4.42 -15.28 22.43
N ARG A 462 -3.25 -15.62 22.98
CA ARG A 462 -3.10 -16.79 23.87
C ARG A 462 -3.90 -16.63 25.16
N LYS A 463 -3.92 -15.43 25.76
CA LYS A 463 -4.75 -15.15 26.94
C LYS A 463 -6.24 -15.28 26.64
N MET A 464 -6.68 -14.86 25.45
CA MET A 464 -8.09 -14.99 25.02
C MET A 464 -8.54 -16.44 24.78
N LEU A 465 -7.59 -17.36 24.56
CA LEU A 465 -7.85 -18.77 24.29
C LEU A 465 -7.78 -19.67 25.54
N GLN A 466 -7.33 -19.13 26.68
CA GLN A 466 -7.36 -19.77 27.99
C GLN A 466 -8.72 -19.52 28.66
#